data_AF-A0A7J3WW16-F1
#
_entry.id   AF-A0A7J3WW16-F1
#
_cell.length_a   1.000
_cell.length_b   1.000
_cell.length_c   1.000
_cell.angle_alpha   90.00
_cell.angle_beta   90.00
_cell.angle_gamma   90.00
#
_symmetry.space_group_name_H-M   'P 1'
#
loop_
_entity.id
_entity.type
_entity.pdbx_description
1 polymer ?
#
loop_
_entity_poly.entity_id
_entity_poly.type
_entity_poly.pdbx_seq_one_letter_code
_entity_poly.pdbx_strand_id
1 'polypeptide(L)'
;MGEEEKRQYNLGILILLVVLCWPAALIYYFTRPKVKSGPTRICQGCGRQIPLEYKACPHCGKAVAELAPWTVPAALPPLPPSSGDKFCPNCGARISQAARFCPSCGKQLTL
;
A
#
# COMPACT_ATOMS: atom_id res chain seq x y z
N MET A 1 -0.81 40.07 43.45
CA MET A 1 -0.12 39.05 44.26
C MET A 1 -0.37 37.72 43.55
N GLY A 2 0.45 37.44 42.55
CA GLY A 2 0.34 36.20 41.77
C GLY A 2 1.37 35.23 42.32
N GLU A 3 0.92 34.27 43.13
CA GLU A 3 1.78 33.18 43.57
C GLU A 3 2.08 32.33 42.33
N GLU A 4 3.34 32.35 41.89
CA GLU A 4 3.86 31.36 40.95
C GLU A 4 3.85 30.01 41.67
N GLU A 5 2.72 29.31 41.60
CA GLU A 5 2.61 27.89 41.96
C GLU A 5 3.40 27.09 40.91
N LYS A 6 4.73 27.18 41.02
CA LYS A 6 5.68 26.44 40.21
C LYS A 6 5.53 24.99 40.64
N ARG A 7 4.54 24.31 40.05
CA ARG A 7 4.26 22.89 40.19
C ARG A 7 5.58 22.19 40.00
N GLN A 8 6.25 21.88 41.11
CA GLN A 8 7.55 21.26 41.13
C GLN A 8 7.26 19.80 40.79
N TYR A 9 7.02 19.54 39.51
CA TYR A 9 6.96 18.19 38.99
C TYR A 9 8.26 17.55 39.44
N ASN A 10 8.17 16.67 40.45
CA ASN A 10 9.35 16.00 40.97
C ASN A 10 10.03 15.39 39.78
N LEU A 11 11.31 15.72 39.57
CA LEU A 11 12.09 15.18 38.46
C LEU A 11 11.95 13.65 38.41
N GLY A 12 11.83 13.01 39.58
CA GLY A 12 11.50 11.59 39.71
C GLY A 12 10.12 11.18 39.15
N ILE A 13 9.06 11.97 39.34
CA ILE A 13 7.73 11.73 38.74
C ILE A 13 7.79 11.85 37.23
N LEU A 14 8.50 12.86 36.69
CA LEU A 14 8.68 13.02 35.25
C LEU A 14 9.44 11.82 34.66
N ILE A 15 10.54 11.41 35.31
CA ILE A 15 11.33 10.24 34.91
C ILE A 15 10.46 8.97 34.96
N LEU A 16 9.68 8.77 36.02
CA LEU A 16 8.81 7.60 36.18
C LEU A 16 7.72 7.55 35.09
N LEU A 17 7.09 8.68 34.76
CA LEU A 17 6.12 8.76 33.66
C LEU A 17 6.75 8.43 32.31
N VAL A 18 7.95 8.96 32.02
CA VAL A 18 8.68 8.68 30.78
C VAL A 18 9.10 7.21 30.70
N VAL A 19 9.67 6.66 31.78
CA VAL A 19 10.13 5.26 31.85
C VAL A 19 8.98 4.26 31.79
N LEU A 20 7.76 4.62 32.22
CA LEU A 20 6.59 3.75 32.09
C LEU A 20 5.87 3.91 30.75
N CYS A 21 5.72 5.13 30.22
CA CYS A 21 5.07 5.36 28.93
C CYS A 21 5.91 4.90 27.74
N TRP A 22 7.24 5.05 27.81
CA TRP A 22 8.14 4.65 26.73
C TRP A 22 8.07 3.16 26.36
N PRO A 23 8.18 2.20 27.30
CA PRO A 23 8.08 0.78 26.96
C PRO A 23 6.68 0.43 26.47
N ALA A 24 5.62 1.03 27.02
CA ALA A 24 4.26 0.84 26.51
C ALA A 24 4.12 1.34 25.06
N ALA A 25 4.68 2.50 24.73
CA ALA A 25 4.70 3.03 23.37
C ALA A 25 5.55 2.18 22.42
N LEU A 26 6.68 1.66 22.89
CA LEU A 26 7.54 0.76 22.14
C LEU A 26 6.81 -0.55 21.82
N ILE A 27 6.18 -1.17 22.83
CA ILE A 27 5.37 -2.38 22.67
C ILE A 27 4.22 -2.12 21.69
N TYR A 28 3.52 -1.00 21.82
CA TYR A 28 2.46 -0.61 20.89
C TYR A 28 2.98 -0.45 19.46
N TYR A 29 4.14 0.18 19.27
CA TYR A 29 4.75 0.34 17.96
C TYR A 29 5.12 -1.00 17.33
N PHE A 30 5.70 -1.93 18.11
CA PHE A 30 6.07 -3.27 17.63
C PHE A 30 4.85 -4.18 17.40
N THR A 31 3.78 -4.00 18.16
CA THR A 31 2.53 -4.77 18.02
C THR A 31 1.58 -4.22 16.95
N ARG A 32 1.85 -3.04 16.38
CA ARG A 32 1.02 -2.48 15.30
C ARG A 32 1.00 -3.42 14.09
N PRO A 33 -0.17 -3.99 13.73
CA PRO A 33 -0.28 -4.82 12.54
C PRO A 33 -0.04 -3.95 11.31
N LYS A 34 0.93 -4.34 10.49
CA LYS A 34 1.15 -3.73 9.17
C LYS A 34 -0.01 -4.15 8.26
N VAL A 35 -1.02 -3.29 8.14
CA VAL A 35 -2.13 -3.48 7.19
C VAL A 35 -1.55 -3.45 5.77
N LYS A 36 -1.46 -4.61 5.13
CA LYS A 36 -1.02 -4.74 3.74
C LYS A 36 -2.16 -4.22 2.86
N SER A 37 -1.96 -3.08 2.23
CA SER A 37 -2.92 -2.50 1.29
C SER A 37 -3.07 -3.44 0.09
N GLY A 38 -4.19 -4.16 0.01
CA GLY A 38 -4.49 -5.07 -1.09
C GLY A 38 -4.74 -4.33 -2.41
N PRO A 39 -4.92 -5.08 -3.51
CA PRO A 39 -5.21 -4.50 -4.81
C PRO A 39 -6.50 -3.66 -4.78
N THR A 40 -6.43 -2.45 -5.33
CA THR A 40 -7.53 -1.48 -5.39
C THR A 40 -8.19 -1.48 -6.78
N ARG A 41 -9.48 -1.14 -6.83
CA ARG A 41 -10.26 -0.94 -8.06
C ARG A 41 -10.96 0.41 -8.04
N ILE A 42 -11.22 0.98 -9.21
CA ILE A 42 -12.02 2.20 -9.35
C ILE A 42 -13.51 1.82 -9.36
N CYS A 43 -14.30 2.43 -8.48
CA CYS A 43 -15.74 2.24 -8.48
C CYS A 43 -16.35 2.90 -9.74
N GLN A 44 -16.96 2.09 -10.61
CA GLN A 44 -17.59 2.58 -11.85
C GLN A 44 -18.77 3.54 -11.60
N GLY A 45 -19.32 3.59 -10.38
CA GLY A 45 -20.43 4.46 -10.03
C GLY A 45 -20.04 5.87 -9.60
N CYS A 46 -18.88 6.05 -8.96
CA CYS A 46 -18.46 7.34 -8.40
C CYS A 46 -17.01 7.75 -8.71
N GLY A 47 -16.23 6.88 -9.37
CA GLY A 47 -14.85 7.16 -9.78
C GLY A 47 -13.81 7.07 -8.65
N ARG A 48 -14.20 6.74 -7.41
CA ARG A 48 -13.27 6.62 -6.27
C ARG A 48 -12.58 5.25 -6.24
N GLN A 49 -11.33 5.23 -5.79
CA GLN A 49 -10.58 3.99 -5.55
C GLN A 49 -11.06 3.31 -4.27
N ILE A 50 -11.38 2.02 -4.36
CA ILE A 50 -11.81 1.17 -3.25
C ILE A 50 -11.02 -0.14 -3.26
N PRO A 51 -10.70 -0.75 -2.11
CA PRO A 51 -10.05 -2.05 -2.08
C PRO A 51 -10.98 -3.14 -2.64
N LEU A 52 -10.42 -4.14 -3.31
CA LEU A 52 -11.21 -5.24 -3.89
C LEU A 52 -12.02 -6.04 -2.87
N GLU A 53 -11.58 -6.04 -1.60
CA GLU A 53 -12.25 -6.74 -0.49
C GLU A 53 -13.59 -6.12 -0.08
N TYR A 54 -13.84 -4.85 -0.43
CA TYR A 54 -15.09 -4.19 -0.07
C TYR A 54 -16.24 -4.61 -1.00
N LYS A 55 -17.27 -5.22 -0.40
CA LYS A 55 -18.52 -5.66 -1.06
C LYS A 55 -19.39 -4.49 -1.54
N ALA A 56 -19.28 -3.33 -0.90
CA ALA A 56 -20.02 -2.11 -1.26
C ALA A 56 -19.09 -0.90 -1.21
N CYS A 57 -19.32 0.06 -2.12
CA CYS A 57 -18.54 1.29 -2.14
C CYS A 57 -18.96 2.19 -0.96
N PRO A 58 -18.06 2.56 -0.03
CA PRO A 58 -18.39 3.39 1.14
C PRO A 58 -18.76 4.83 0.77
N HIS A 59 -18.54 5.24 -0.48
CA HIS A 59 -18.79 6.61 -0.94
C HIS A 59 -20.08 6.77 -1.75
N CYS A 60 -20.58 5.69 -2.34
CA CYS A 60 -21.73 5.72 -3.23
C CYS A 60 -22.83 4.75 -2.81
N GLY A 61 -22.52 3.78 -1.95
CA GLY A 61 -23.47 2.75 -1.50
C GLY A 61 -23.74 1.65 -2.52
N LYS A 62 -23.31 1.82 -3.78
CA LYS A 62 -23.47 0.77 -4.81
C LYS A 62 -22.69 -0.48 -4.41
N ALA A 63 -23.38 -1.62 -4.44
CA ALA A 63 -22.76 -2.93 -4.29
C ALA A 63 -21.80 -3.13 -5.45
N VAL A 64 -20.55 -3.46 -5.12
CA VAL A 64 -19.52 -3.66 -6.12
C VAL A 64 -19.38 -5.17 -6.25
N ALA A 65 -20.37 -5.74 -6.95
CA ALA A 65 -20.56 -7.17 -7.10
C ALA A 65 -19.23 -7.84 -7.46
N GLU A 66 -19.00 -8.94 -6.77
CA GLU A 66 -17.87 -9.83 -6.90
C GLU A 66 -17.70 -10.19 -8.37
N LEU A 67 -16.76 -9.52 -9.05
CA LEU A 67 -16.12 -10.08 -10.22
C LEU A 67 -15.28 -11.22 -9.66
N ALA A 68 -15.95 -12.34 -9.39
CA ALA A 68 -15.30 -13.58 -9.02
C ALA A 68 -14.17 -13.79 -10.04
N PRO A 69 -12.91 -13.92 -9.59
CA PRO A 69 -11.89 -14.39 -10.50
C PRO A 69 -12.31 -15.82 -10.89
N TRP A 70 -12.44 -16.07 -12.19
CA TRP A 70 -12.56 -17.39 -12.84
C TRP A 70 -13.95 -18.01 -13.09
N THR A 71 -14.80 -17.34 -13.87
CA THR A 71 -15.60 -18.05 -14.89
C THR A 71 -15.32 -17.48 -16.26
N VAL A 72 -14.10 -17.67 -16.74
CA VAL A 72 -13.85 -17.67 -18.17
C VAL A 72 -14.36 -19.04 -18.66
N PRO A 73 -15.48 -19.15 -19.41
CA PRO A 73 -15.80 -20.40 -20.07
C PRO A 73 -14.59 -20.77 -20.94
N ALA A 74 -14.14 -22.02 -20.84
CA ALA A 74 -12.91 -22.55 -21.42
C ALA A 74 -12.85 -22.56 -22.98
N ALA A 75 -13.65 -21.73 -23.65
CA ALA A 75 -13.71 -21.57 -25.09
C ALA A 75 -13.38 -20.14 -25.56
N LEU A 76 -12.64 -19.35 -24.77
CA LEU A 76 -12.00 -18.14 -25.27
C LEU A 76 -10.61 -18.52 -25.83
N PRO A 77 -10.28 -18.11 -27.07
CA PRO A 77 -8.98 -18.44 -27.67
C PRO A 77 -7.85 -17.91 -26.77
N PRO A 78 -6.72 -18.64 -26.66
CA PRO A 78 -5.60 -18.20 -25.84
C PRO A 78 -5.18 -16.80 -26.30
N LEU A 79 -5.23 -15.84 -25.37
CA LEU A 79 -4.60 -14.54 -25.60
C LEU A 79 -3.14 -14.78 -26.00
N PRO A 80 -2.62 -14.03 -26.96
CA PRO A 80 -1.27 -14.25 -27.46
C PRO A 80 -0.29 -14.14 -26.29
N PRO A 81 0.66 -15.09 -26.13
CA PRO A 81 1.77 -14.88 -25.22
C PRO A 81 2.51 -13.65 -25.72
N SER A 82 2.49 -12.56 -24.96
CA SER A 82 3.43 -11.45 -25.15
C SER A 82 4.81 -11.88 -24.66
N SER A 83 5.30 -13.00 -25.20
CA SER A 83 6.62 -13.55 -24.93
C SER A 83 7.61 -12.77 -25.77
N GLY A 84 8.08 -11.70 -25.16
CA GLY A 84 9.07 -10.81 -25.70
C GLY A 84 9.78 -10.08 -24.57
N ASP A 85 10.12 -10.79 -23.50
CA ASP A 85 10.80 -10.21 -22.36
C ASP A 85 12.30 -10.21 -22.63
N LYS A 86 12.85 -9.00 -22.82
CA LYS A 86 14.29 -8.81 -22.77
C LYS A 86 14.66 -8.43 -21.34
N PHE A 87 15.92 -8.59 -20.98
CA PHE A 87 16.46 -8.04 -19.74
C PHE A 87 17.24 -6.78 -20.05
N CYS A 88 17.10 -5.76 -19.22
CA CYS A 88 17.89 -4.55 -19.37
C CYS A 88 19.37 -4.90 -19.15
N PRO A 89 20.27 -4.61 -20.10
CA PRO A 89 21.69 -4.91 -19.95
C PRO A 89 22.36 -4.08 -18.85
N ASN A 90 21.71 -3.02 -18.35
CA ASN A 90 22.29 -2.15 -17.34
C ASN A 90 21.90 -2.52 -15.90
N CYS A 91 20.66 -2.96 -15.66
CA CYS A 91 20.16 -3.25 -14.31
C CYS A 91 19.59 -4.67 -14.13
N GLY A 92 19.49 -5.45 -15.20
CA GLY A 92 18.92 -6.80 -15.16
C GLY A 92 17.39 -6.85 -14.97
N ALA A 93 16.71 -5.69 -14.92
CA ALA A 93 15.26 -5.66 -14.83
C ALA A 93 14.60 -6.19 -16.10
N ARG A 94 13.48 -6.90 -15.95
CA ARG A 94 12.67 -7.41 -17.07
C ARG A 94 12.02 -6.22 -17.80
N ILE A 95 12.21 -6.17 -19.11
CA ILE A 95 11.72 -5.10 -19.99
C ILE A 95 10.91 -5.71 -21.14
N SER A 96 9.83 -5.04 -21.55
CA SER A 96 9.08 -5.48 -22.72
C SER A 96 9.86 -5.17 -24.00
N GLN A 97 9.74 -6.03 -25.02
CA GLN A 97 10.37 -5.84 -26.33
C GLN A 97 10.00 -4.51 -27.01
N ALA A 98 8.88 -3.89 -26.64
CA ALA A 98 8.43 -2.60 -27.16
C ALA A 98 8.90 -1.39 -26.33
N ALA A 99 9.55 -1.61 -25.18
CA ALA A 99 10.00 -0.52 -24.31
C ALA A 99 11.25 0.16 -24.89
N ARG A 100 11.14 1.47 -25.17
CA ARG A 100 12.28 2.32 -25.57
C ARG A 100 13.15 2.77 -24.39
N PHE A 101 12.65 2.66 -23.17
CA PHE A 101 13.35 3.03 -21.94
C PHE A 101 13.06 1.99 -20.85
N CYS A 102 14.06 1.72 -20.01
CA CYS A 102 13.89 0.83 -18.87
C CYS A 102 13.11 1.54 -17.76
N PRO A 103 11.96 0.99 -17.30
CA PRO A 103 11.17 1.61 -16.23
C PRO A 103 11.86 1.54 -14.86
N SER A 104 12.83 0.64 -14.69
CA SER A 104 13.52 0.47 -13.40
C SER A 104 14.75 1.34 -13.24
N CYS A 105 15.49 1.63 -14.32
CA CYS A 105 16.73 2.43 -14.25
C CYS A 105 16.73 3.70 -15.10
N GLY A 106 15.70 3.91 -15.93
CA GLY A 106 15.55 5.12 -16.76
C GLY A 106 16.45 5.18 -17.99
N LYS A 107 17.35 4.21 -18.21
CA LYS A 107 18.20 4.17 -19.42
C LYS A 107 17.40 3.84 -20.66
N GLN A 108 17.74 4.50 -21.76
CA GLN A 108 17.22 4.21 -23.07
C GLN A 108 17.69 2.82 -23.52
N LEU A 109 16.75 2.03 -24.01
CA LEU A 109 16.97 0.69 -24.54
C LEU A 109 17.17 0.86 -26.05
N THR A 110 18.42 1.00 -26.47
CA THR A 110 18.80 0.87 -27.87
C THR A 110 18.76 -0.62 -28.20
N LEU A 111 17.62 -1.09 -28.72
CA LEU A 111 17.44 -2.45 -29.21
C LEU A 111 18.27 -2.71 -30.45
#